data_AF-A0AAV1DVV0-F1
#
_entry.id   AF-A0AAV1DVV0-F1
#
_cell.length_a   1.000
_cell.length_b   1.000
_cell.length_c   1.000
_cell.angle_alpha   90.00
_cell.angle_beta   90.00
_cell.angle_gamma   90.00
#
_symmetry.space_group_name_H-M   'P 1'
#
loop_
_entity.id
_entity.type
_entity.pdbx_description
1 polymer ?
#
loop_
_entity_poly.entity_id
_entity_poly.type
_entity_poly.pdbx_seq_one_letter_code
_entity_poly.pdbx_strand_id
1 'polypeptide(L)'
;MSSSEGPSSSPDRREREKVKDGRPRQFDSKAKALCWASADIVPGRHPERWRKDIAGNIVCKRFFNCSGCLCYEYDHVIPFSKGGDSVADNCQILQTRVNRLKSDKDEIDKTKLKDYSCDIAFTDRELDLFEMAVYGDVIRPGKECRCRTVAEMLGKYKAKDSRPACELPKS
;
A
#
# COMPACT_ATOMS: atom_id res chain seq x y z
N MET A 1 21.53 -26.33 -37.23
CA MET A 1 20.55 -25.38 -36.65
C MET A 1 20.02 -26.03 -35.40
N SER A 2 20.50 -25.60 -34.23
CA SER A 2 20.04 -26.13 -32.94
C SER A 2 18.90 -25.24 -32.46
N SER A 3 17.69 -25.80 -32.47
CA SER A 3 16.47 -25.10 -32.03
C SER A 3 16.36 -25.24 -30.52
N SER A 4 16.56 -24.12 -29.81
CA SER A 4 16.30 -23.99 -28.37
C SER A 4 14.80 -24.03 -28.12
N GLU A 5 14.33 -25.06 -27.42
CA GLU A 5 12.96 -25.14 -26.90
C GLU A 5 12.81 -24.19 -25.70
N GLY A 6 11.97 -23.18 -25.84
CA GLY A 6 11.54 -22.33 -24.72
C GLY A 6 10.55 -23.06 -23.81
N PRO A 7 10.49 -22.77 -22.51
CA PRO A 7 9.65 -23.52 -21.59
C PRO A 7 8.17 -23.17 -21.79
N SER A 8 7.39 -24.19 -22.17
CA SER A 8 5.93 -24.17 -22.20
C SER A 8 5.38 -24.04 -20.77
N SER A 9 4.72 -22.92 -20.46
CA SER A 9 4.06 -22.71 -19.17
C SER A 9 2.70 -23.42 -19.14
N SER A 10 2.64 -24.64 -18.61
CA SER A 10 1.40 -25.40 -18.44
C SER A 10 0.44 -24.70 -17.44
N PRO A 11 -0.87 -24.60 -17.74
CA PRO A 11 -1.86 -23.94 -16.88
C PRO A 11 -1.99 -24.56 -15.47
N ASP A 12 -1.74 -25.86 -15.33
CA ASP A 12 -1.77 -26.61 -14.07
C ASP A 12 -0.79 -26.06 -13.00
N ARG A 13 0.39 -25.58 -13.42
CA ARG A 13 1.35 -24.96 -12.48
C ARG A 13 0.81 -23.68 -11.84
N ARG A 14 0.14 -22.82 -12.62
CA ARG A 14 -0.41 -21.55 -12.11
C ARG A 14 -1.59 -21.77 -11.16
N GLU A 15 -2.32 -22.87 -11.31
CA GLU A 15 -3.43 -23.23 -10.43
C GLU A 15 -2.94 -23.82 -9.10
N ARG A 16 -1.91 -24.68 -9.14
CA ARG A 16 -1.19 -25.17 -7.95
C ARG A 16 -0.49 -24.06 -7.15
N GLU A 17 -0.11 -22.96 -7.78
CA GLU A 17 0.45 -21.80 -7.07
C GLU A 17 -0.60 -21.00 -6.30
N LYS A 18 -1.89 -21.08 -6.69
CA LYS A 18 -2.98 -20.40 -5.98
C LYS A 18 -3.42 -21.17 -4.74
N VAL A 19 -3.30 -22.50 -4.78
CA VAL A 19 -3.64 -23.40 -3.68
C VAL A 19 -2.56 -24.46 -3.55
N LYS A 20 -1.82 -24.44 -2.43
CA LYS A 20 -0.77 -25.43 -2.11
C LYS A 20 -1.20 -26.18 -0.85
N ASP A 21 -1.22 -27.51 -0.92
CA ASP A 21 -1.62 -28.38 0.19
C ASP A 21 -3.02 -28.04 0.76
N GLY A 22 -3.95 -27.61 -0.11
CA GLY A 22 -5.30 -27.16 0.30
C GLY A 22 -5.37 -25.76 0.90
N ARG A 23 -4.25 -25.03 0.97
CA ARG A 23 -4.16 -23.71 1.60
C ARG A 23 -4.16 -22.61 0.53
N PRO A 24 -5.00 -21.57 0.65
CA PRO A 24 -5.03 -20.47 -0.31
C PRO A 24 -3.80 -19.58 -0.16
N ARG A 25 -3.20 -19.18 -1.29
CA ARG A 25 -2.06 -18.23 -1.31
C ARG A 25 -2.46 -16.79 -1.02
N GLN A 26 -3.72 -16.42 -1.25
CA GLN A 26 -4.19 -15.05 -1.08
C GLN A 26 -4.79 -14.86 0.31
N PHE A 27 -4.44 -13.75 0.96
CA PHE A 27 -5.12 -13.30 2.18
C PHE A 27 -6.59 -12.95 1.88
N ASP A 28 -7.49 -13.42 2.75
CA ASP A 28 -8.89 -13.01 2.71
C ASP A 28 -9.07 -11.55 3.17
N SER A 29 -10.29 -11.03 3.04
CA SER A 29 -10.61 -9.64 3.41
C SER A 29 -10.41 -9.35 4.90
N LYS A 30 -10.67 -10.33 5.77
CA LYS A 30 -10.54 -10.18 7.22
C LYS A 30 -9.06 -10.11 7.62
N ALA A 31 -8.24 -11.01 7.07
CA ALA A 31 -6.79 -11.02 7.25
C ALA A 31 -6.16 -9.71 6.76
N LYS A 32 -6.56 -9.21 5.58
CA LYS A 32 -6.10 -7.91 5.06
C LYS A 32 -6.47 -6.73 5.95
N ALA A 33 -7.69 -6.73 6.52
CA ALA A 33 -8.13 -5.67 7.42
C ALA A 33 -7.31 -5.66 8.72
N LEU A 34 -7.13 -6.83 9.34
CA LEU A 34 -6.33 -6.99 10.56
C LEU A 34 -4.85 -6.66 10.32
N CYS A 35 -4.28 -7.13 9.21
CA CYS A 35 -2.90 -6.87 8.79
C CYS A 35 -2.63 -5.37 8.56
N TRP A 36 -3.59 -4.64 8.00
CA TRP A 36 -3.48 -3.18 7.91
C TRP A 36 -3.59 -2.50 9.28
N ALA A 37 -4.46 -3.02 10.15
CA ALA A 37 -4.69 -2.45 11.47
C ALA A 37 -3.48 -2.63 12.40
N SER A 38 -2.74 -3.73 12.28
CA SER A 38 -1.55 -4.03 13.08
C SER A 38 -0.29 -3.28 12.67
N ALA A 39 -0.25 -2.72 11.44
CA ALA A 39 0.89 -1.96 10.95
C ALA A 39 1.06 -0.63 11.70
N ASP A 40 2.31 -0.16 11.76
CA ASP A 40 2.70 1.06 12.46
C ASP A 40 1.96 2.30 11.92
N ILE A 41 1.53 3.18 12.82
CA ILE A 41 0.85 4.42 12.48
C ILE A 41 1.87 5.46 11.99
N VAL A 42 1.50 6.26 10.99
CA VAL A 42 2.24 7.48 10.64
C VAL A 42 1.79 8.61 11.57
N PRO A 43 2.68 9.16 12.43
CA PRO A 43 2.30 10.23 13.34
C PRO A 43 1.70 11.44 12.61
N GLY A 44 0.64 12.02 13.16
CA GLY A 44 -0.04 13.17 12.55
C GLY A 44 -0.84 12.83 11.28
N ARG A 45 -1.09 11.56 10.96
CA ARG A 45 -1.86 11.14 9.79
C ARG A 45 -3.02 10.23 10.14
N HIS A 46 -4.05 10.21 9.30
CA HIS A 46 -5.23 9.38 9.51
C HIS A 46 -4.86 7.88 9.44
N PRO A 47 -5.07 7.08 10.51
CA PRO A 47 -4.59 5.70 10.60
C PRO A 47 -5.23 4.75 9.58
N GLU A 48 -6.46 5.04 9.14
CA GLU A 48 -7.11 4.22 8.10
C GLU A 48 -6.60 4.52 6.68
N ARG A 49 -5.91 5.65 6.49
CA ARG A 49 -5.37 6.08 5.18
C ARG A 49 -3.90 5.77 5.06
N TRP A 50 -3.15 5.94 6.15
CA TRP A 50 -1.69 5.90 6.15
C TRP A 50 -1.14 4.92 7.18
N ARG A 51 -0.14 4.16 6.77
CA ARG A 51 0.62 3.25 7.61
C ARG A 51 2.11 3.31 7.25
N LYS A 52 2.94 2.81 8.16
CA LYS A 52 4.33 2.45 7.86
C LYS A 52 4.40 0.94 7.64
N ASP A 53 5.12 0.53 6.60
CA ASP A 53 5.55 -0.87 6.50
C ASP A 53 6.65 -1.19 7.52
N ILE A 54 7.07 -2.46 7.61
CA ILE A 54 8.11 -2.91 8.55
C ILE A 54 9.50 -2.29 8.25
N ALA A 55 9.71 -1.79 7.04
CA ALA A 55 10.91 -1.05 6.63
C ALA A 55 10.77 0.47 6.91
N GLY A 56 9.71 0.89 7.59
CA GLY A 56 9.44 2.27 7.97
C GLY A 56 8.98 3.16 6.81
N ASN A 57 8.52 2.60 5.70
CA ASN A 57 8.07 3.35 4.53
C ASN A 57 6.62 3.82 4.65
N ILE A 58 6.45 5.08 4.25
CA ILE A 58 5.24 5.73 3.72
C ILE A 58 4.30 4.86 2.86
N VAL A 59 3.18 4.29 3.33
CA VAL A 59 2.19 3.67 2.41
C VAL A 59 0.75 4.15 2.62
N CYS A 60 0.00 4.23 1.51
CA CYS A 60 -1.39 4.71 1.48
C CYS A 60 -2.37 3.56 1.18
N LYS A 61 -3.47 3.47 1.93
CA LYS A 61 -4.47 2.38 1.80
C LYS A 61 -5.02 2.23 0.39
N ARG A 62 -5.23 3.36 -0.30
CA ARG A 62 -5.77 3.41 -1.67
C ARG A 62 -4.76 3.02 -2.74
N PHE A 63 -3.47 3.06 -2.44
CA PHE A 63 -2.39 2.65 -3.34
C PHE A 63 -2.03 1.18 -3.16
N PHE A 64 -3.05 0.32 -3.17
CA PHE A 64 -2.86 -1.13 -3.16
C PHE A 64 -2.59 -1.64 -4.57
N ASN A 65 -1.58 -2.50 -4.74
CA ASN A 65 -1.28 -3.19 -6.00
C ASN A 65 -0.88 -2.23 -7.16
N CYS A 66 0.00 -1.27 -6.85
CA CYS A 66 0.62 -0.35 -7.82
C CYS A 66 2.13 -0.19 -7.59
N SER A 67 2.84 0.51 -8.48
CA SER A 67 4.33 0.55 -8.48
C SER A 67 4.95 1.83 -7.92
N GLY A 68 4.16 2.80 -7.45
CA GLY A 68 4.63 4.06 -6.87
C GLY A 68 5.22 3.93 -5.47
N CYS A 69 5.90 4.98 -4.99
CA CYS A 69 6.60 4.97 -3.70
C CYS A 69 5.69 4.94 -2.46
N LEU A 70 4.41 5.26 -2.63
CA LEU A 70 3.39 5.12 -1.58
C LEU A 70 2.54 3.86 -1.76
N CYS A 71 2.84 3.05 -2.78
CA CYS A 71 2.10 1.82 -3.08
C CYS A 71 2.59 0.66 -2.23
N TYR A 72 1.67 -0.24 -1.90
CA TYR A 72 1.95 -1.42 -1.11
C TYR A 72 1.27 -2.67 -1.65
N GLU A 73 1.79 -3.80 -1.21
CA GLU A 73 1.20 -5.13 -1.38
C GLU A 73 1.10 -5.80 0.02
N TYR A 74 0.21 -6.78 0.15
CA TYR A 74 0.19 -7.65 1.34
C TYR A 74 1.18 -8.78 1.11
N ASP A 75 2.16 -8.90 2.00
CA ASP A 75 3.25 -9.86 1.94
C ASP A 75 3.13 -10.89 3.07
N HIS A 76 3.65 -12.08 2.82
CA HIS A 76 3.80 -13.11 3.83
C HIS A 76 5.12 -12.92 4.56
N VAL A 77 5.08 -12.80 5.89
CA VAL A 77 6.29 -12.74 6.74
C VAL A 77 7.12 -14.00 6.52
N ILE A 78 6.51 -15.17 6.69
CA ILE A 78 7.01 -16.47 6.23
C ILE A 78 6.45 -16.71 4.82
N PRO A 79 7.28 -16.78 3.77
CA PRO A 79 6.82 -16.96 2.40
C PRO A 79 5.89 -18.17 2.24
N PHE A 80 4.85 -18.00 1.43
CA PHE A 80 3.91 -19.09 1.12
C PHE A 80 4.62 -20.34 0.55
N SER A 81 5.65 -20.15 -0.28
CA SER A 81 6.48 -21.24 -0.82
C SER A 81 7.16 -22.07 0.27
N LYS A 82 7.50 -21.44 1.40
CA LYS A 82 8.14 -22.02 2.58
C LYS A 82 7.17 -22.45 3.67
N GLY A 83 5.87 -22.49 3.36
CA GLY A 83 4.85 -23.02 4.23
C GLY A 83 4.10 -21.98 5.06
N GLY A 84 4.34 -20.69 4.88
CA GLY A 84 3.58 -19.66 5.58
C GLY A 84 2.12 -19.57 5.12
N ASP A 85 1.20 -19.52 6.09
CA ASP A 85 -0.24 -19.42 5.82
C ASP A 85 -0.69 -18.00 5.48
N SER A 86 -1.78 -17.89 4.73
CA SER A 86 -2.39 -16.60 4.36
C SER A 86 -3.33 -16.07 5.45
N VAL A 87 -2.82 -15.96 6.68
CA VAL A 87 -3.54 -15.48 7.88
C VAL A 87 -3.02 -14.11 8.32
N ALA A 88 -3.79 -13.42 9.16
CA ALA A 88 -3.44 -12.07 9.64
C ALA A 88 -2.06 -12.02 10.33
N ASP A 89 -1.74 -13.02 11.15
CA ASP A 89 -0.49 -13.04 11.93
C ASP A 89 0.76 -13.25 11.07
N ASN A 90 0.60 -13.86 9.90
CA ASN A 90 1.68 -14.04 8.92
C ASN A 90 1.63 -12.96 7.82
N CYS A 91 0.78 -11.94 7.96
CA CYS A 91 0.63 -10.87 6.99
C CYS A 91 1.39 -9.62 7.46
N GLN A 92 2.09 -8.99 6.52
CA GLN A 92 2.60 -7.63 6.67
C GLN A 92 2.28 -6.81 5.43
N ILE A 93 2.14 -5.50 5.59
CA ILE A 93 2.16 -4.60 4.43
C ILE A 93 3.61 -4.27 4.10
N LEU A 94 3.96 -4.27 2.82
CA LEU A 94 5.28 -3.84 2.34
C LEU A 94 5.11 -2.91 1.15
N GLN A 95 5.94 -1.87 1.06
CA GLN A 95 6.04 -1.09 -0.16
C GLN A 95 6.26 -2.03 -1.35
N THR A 96 5.51 -1.85 -2.44
CA THR A 96 5.48 -2.80 -3.57
C THR A 96 6.88 -3.14 -4.09
N ARG A 97 7.77 -2.15 -4.19
CA ARG A 97 9.16 -2.37 -4.63
C ARG A 97 9.94 -3.24 -3.65
N VAL A 98 9.82 -2.94 -2.34
CA VAL A 98 10.45 -3.72 -1.26
C VAL A 98 9.94 -5.16 -1.31
N ASN A 99 8.64 -5.37 -1.45
CA ASN A 99 8.04 -6.71 -1.56
C ASN A 99 8.62 -7.50 -2.74
N ARG A 100 8.67 -6.88 -3.92
CA ARG A 100 9.18 -7.54 -5.14
C ARG A 100 10.66 -7.90 -5.05
N LEU A 101 11.47 -7.06 -4.40
CA LEU A 101 12.91 -7.33 -4.18
C LEU A 101 13.15 -8.34 -3.04
N LYS A 102 12.27 -8.36 -2.02
CA LYS A 102 12.23 -9.41 -0.98
C LYS A 102 11.95 -10.77 -1.60
N SER A 103 10.93 -10.88 -2.45
CA SER A 103 10.52 -12.14 -3.09
C SER A 103 10.21 -13.23 -2.04
N ASP A 104 10.76 -14.44 -2.18
CA ASP A 104 10.59 -15.58 -1.27
C ASP A 104 11.70 -15.71 -0.22
N LYS A 105 12.52 -14.67 -0.05
CA LYS A 105 13.50 -14.60 1.01
C LYS A 105 12.79 -14.36 2.35
N ASP A 106 13.09 -15.21 3.31
CA ASP A 106 12.74 -15.09 4.73
C ASP A 106 13.94 -14.55 5.52
N GLU A 107 13.69 -14.16 6.77
CA GLU A 107 14.74 -13.70 7.71
C GLU A 107 15.59 -12.53 7.20
N ILE A 108 15.04 -11.70 6.31
CA ILE A 108 15.71 -10.46 5.89
C ILE A 108 15.56 -9.42 7.01
N ASP A 109 16.69 -8.89 7.45
CA ASP A 109 16.72 -7.80 8.42
C ASP A 109 16.05 -6.52 7.90
N LYS A 110 15.47 -5.73 8.81
CA LYS A 110 14.80 -4.47 8.50
C LYS A 110 15.72 -3.47 7.79
N THR A 111 17.02 -3.45 8.13
CA THR A 111 17.99 -2.59 7.43
C THR A 111 18.10 -2.96 5.96
N LYS A 112 18.09 -4.26 5.65
CA LYS A 112 18.17 -4.75 4.28
C LYS A 112 16.88 -4.52 3.50
N LEU A 113 15.72 -4.62 4.16
CA LEU A 113 14.45 -4.20 3.54
C LEU A 113 14.44 -2.70 3.26
N LYS A 114 15.07 -1.89 4.11
CA LYS A 114 15.19 -0.44 3.90
C LYS A 114 15.96 -0.11 2.62
N ASP A 115 17.04 -0.84 2.30
CA ASP A 115 17.82 -0.67 1.06
C ASP A 115 16.97 -0.77 -0.22
N TYR A 116 15.86 -1.51 -0.18
CA TYR A 116 14.97 -1.70 -1.32
C TYR A 116 13.90 -0.61 -1.47
N SER A 117 13.86 0.33 -0.52
CA SER A 117 12.84 1.38 -0.46
C SER A 117 13.06 2.42 -1.56
N CYS A 118 12.01 3.19 -1.87
CA CYS A 118 12.20 4.44 -2.60
C CYS A 118 13.08 5.41 -1.82
N ASP A 119 14.06 6.01 -2.50
CA ASP A 119 14.86 7.13 -2.00
C ASP A 119 14.12 8.46 -2.22
N ILE A 120 12.92 8.57 -1.65
CA ILE A 120 12.10 9.79 -1.66
C ILE A 120 11.48 9.95 -0.27
N ALA A 121 11.76 11.08 0.38
CA ALA A 121 11.16 11.44 1.66
C ALA A 121 10.01 12.43 1.43
N PHE A 122 8.77 11.98 1.67
CA PHE A 122 7.60 12.85 1.58
C PHE A 122 7.42 13.66 2.88
N THR A 123 7.33 14.96 2.72
CA THR A 123 6.91 15.90 3.76
C THR A 123 5.40 15.86 3.96
N ASP A 124 4.93 16.48 5.03
CA ASP A 124 3.49 16.60 5.27
C ASP A 124 2.74 17.35 4.15
N ARG A 125 3.40 18.27 3.45
CA ARG A 125 2.79 19.01 2.35
C ARG A 125 2.52 18.12 1.15
N GLU A 126 3.45 17.22 0.83
CA GLU A 126 3.28 16.27 -0.28
C GLU A 126 2.26 15.18 0.06
N LEU A 127 2.27 14.68 1.31
CA LEU A 127 1.24 13.74 1.77
C LEU A 127 -0.17 14.36 1.74
N ASP A 128 -0.32 15.64 2.09
CA ASP A 128 -1.59 16.36 1.94
C ASP A 128 -2.04 16.38 0.48
N LEU A 129 -1.13 16.62 -0.47
CA LEU A 129 -1.43 16.63 -1.91
C LEU A 129 -1.92 15.25 -2.40
N PHE A 130 -1.29 14.16 -1.95
CA PHE A 130 -1.75 12.81 -2.29
C PHE A 130 -3.13 12.49 -1.68
N GLU A 131 -3.38 12.94 -0.45
CA GLU A 131 -4.71 12.82 0.18
C GLU A 131 -5.78 13.58 -0.62
N MET A 132 -5.49 14.82 -1.03
CA MET A 132 -6.37 15.62 -1.89
C MET A 132 -6.68 14.91 -3.21
N ALA A 133 -5.67 14.32 -3.84
CA ALA A 133 -5.82 13.65 -5.14
C ALA A 133 -6.62 12.35 -5.06
N VAL A 134 -6.50 11.61 -3.95
CA VAL A 134 -7.01 10.23 -3.85
C VAL A 134 -8.28 10.11 -3.02
N TYR A 135 -8.43 10.96 -2.01
CA TYR A 135 -9.61 10.99 -1.13
C TYR A 135 -10.49 12.22 -1.38
N GLY A 136 -9.96 13.28 -2.00
CA GLY A 136 -10.69 14.53 -2.20
C GLY A 136 -10.77 15.40 -0.95
N ASP A 137 -10.05 15.05 0.11
CA ASP A 137 -9.95 15.80 1.35
C ASP A 137 -8.63 15.49 2.07
N VAL A 138 -8.28 16.32 3.05
CA VAL A 138 -7.16 16.08 3.97
C VAL A 138 -7.72 15.99 5.37
N ILE A 139 -7.33 14.97 6.12
CA ILE A 139 -7.75 14.78 7.52
C ILE A 139 -6.53 14.51 8.40
N ARG A 140 -6.11 15.53 9.16
CA ARG A 140 -5.07 15.40 10.18
C ARG A 140 -5.19 16.46 11.28
N PRO A 141 -4.53 16.27 12.45
CA PRO A 141 -4.51 17.28 13.50
C PRO A 141 -4.08 18.66 12.96
N GLY A 142 -4.92 19.67 13.22
CA GLY A 142 -4.70 21.05 12.77
C GLY A 142 -5.00 21.33 11.30
N LYS A 143 -5.41 20.34 10.50
CA LYS A 143 -5.80 20.56 9.09
C LYS A 143 -6.86 19.56 8.64
N GLU A 144 -8.06 20.06 8.45
CA GLU A 144 -9.17 19.33 7.85
C GLU A 144 -9.80 20.18 6.74
N CYS A 145 -9.78 19.69 5.49
CA CYS A 145 -10.27 20.43 4.33
C CYS A 145 -10.82 19.49 3.26
N ARG A 146 -11.65 20.00 2.33
CA ARG A 146 -12.16 19.24 1.18
C ARG A 146 -11.85 19.95 -0.14
N CYS A 147 -11.54 19.18 -1.18
CA CYS A 147 -11.49 19.63 -2.57
C CYS A 147 -12.90 20.02 -3.05
N ARG A 148 -13.10 21.31 -3.33
CA ARG A 148 -14.39 21.84 -3.81
C ARG A 148 -14.55 21.64 -5.32
N THR A 149 -15.80 21.53 -5.75
CA THR A 149 -16.13 21.57 -7.18
C THR A 149 -16.00 22.99 -7.75
N VAL A 150 -15.85 23.10 -9.07
CA VAL A 150 -15.81 24.41 -9.75
C VAL A 150 -17.10 25.21 -9.50
N ALA A 151 -18.26 24.56 -9.44
CA ALA A 151 -19.53 25.23 -9.16
C ALA A 151 -19.57 25.88 -7.77
N GLU A 152 -19.00 25.23 -6.76
CA GLU A 152 -18.87 25.81 -5.41
C GLU A 152 -17.93 27.01 -5.39
N MET A 153 -16.79 26.90 -6.08
CA MET A 153 -15.82 27.99 -6.16
C MET A 153 -16.39 29.21 -6.91
N LEU A 154 -17.27 29.00 -7.89
CA LEU A 154 -17.99 30.06 -8.61
C LEU A 154 -19.27 30.54 -7.88
N GLY A 155 -19.57 30.03 -6.68
CA GLY A 155 -20.79 30.39 -5.94
C GLY A 155 -22.10 29.90 -6.55
N LYS A 156 -22.05 29.04 -7.58
CA LYS A 156 -23.22 28.48 -8.28
C LYS A 156 -23.87 27.34 -7.50
N TYR A 157 -23.17 26.78 -6.52
CA TYR A 157 -23.66 25.69 -5.67
C TYR A 157 -23.17 25.86 -4.24
N LYS A 158 -24.04 25.63 -3.26
CA LYS A 158 -23.71 25.64 -1.82
C LYS A 158 -23.78 24.23 -1.26
N ALA A 159 -22.62 23.64 -0.98
CA ALA A 159 -22.55 22.32 -0.36
C ALA A 159 -23.06 22.34 1.10
N LYS A 160 -23.57 21.20 1.56
CA LYS A 160 -23.91 20.99 2.97
C LYS A 160 -22.67 20.82 3.86
N ASP A 161 -21.59 20.30 3.28
CA ASP A 161 -20.30 20.15 3.94
C ASP A 161 -19.62 21.52 4.09
N SER A 162 -19.47 21.97 5.33
CA SER A 162 -18.90 23.26 5.71
C SER A 162 -17.38 23.28 5.82
N ARG A 163 -16.70 22.15 5.57
CA ARG A 163 -15.24 22.09 5.62
C ARG A 163 -14.60 23.12 4.67
N PRO A 164 -13.46 23.72 5.08
CA PRO A 164 -12.77 24.69 4.24
C PRO A 164 -12.26 24.02 2.95
N ALA A 165 -12.04 24.84 1.92
CA ALA A 165 -11.42 24.35 0.68
C ALA A 165 -9.98 23.94 0.95
N CYS A 166 -9.54 22.82 0.38
CA CYS A 166 -8.12 22.48 0.39
C CYS A 166 -7.34 23.44 -0.51
N GLU A 167 -6.21 23.93 0.01
CA GLU A 167 -5.27 24.75 -0.74
C GLU A 167 -4.07 23.92 -1.16
N LEU A 168 -3.63 24.11 -2.40
CA LEU A 168 -2.36 23.53 -2.87
C LEU A 168 -1.21 24.13 -2.06
N PRO A 169 -0.20 23.32 -1.68
CA PRO A 169 1.01 23.85 -1.07
C PRO A 169 1.66 24.89 -1.97
N LYS A 170 1.95 26.08 -1.42
CA LYS A 170 2.74 27.09 -2.13
C LYS A 170 4.21 26.65 -2.17
N SER A 171 4.83 26.81 -3.34
CA SER A 171 6.25 26.57 -3.60
C SER A 171 7.14 27.37 -2.66
#